data_AF-A0A1E7EQM9-F1
#
_entry.id   AF-A0A1E7EQM9-F1
#
_cell.length_a   1.000
_cell.length_b   1.000
_cell.length_c   1.000
_cell.angle_alpha   90.00
_cell.angle_beta   90.00
_cell.angle_gamma   90.00
#
_symmetry.space_group_name_H-M   'P 1'
#
loop_
_entity.id
_entity.type
_entity.pdbx_description
1 polymer ?
#
loop_
_entity_poly.entity_id
_entity_poly.type
_entity_poly.pdbx_seq_one_letter_code
_entity_poly.pdbx_strand_id
1 'polypeptide(L)'
;MKLLQYSVLSVLGSTLLLSNGAVAALRGASSDAEDEDVAATSYRPVNIKNLTPYRATGVVSYASGPFKCSDDSYEVKPRPGEWTGPSRGICLVHQITATLHDVTGCDGDVQAKSYSSTGTAYDQFVVVEVGKCKFQATRLTDRALEEIGDNEDASTVAATSYARVNIKNLTPYRATGVVSYASGPFKCSDDSYEVKPRPGEWTGPSRGICLVHQITATLHDVTGCDGDVQAKSYSSTGTAYSQYVVVEVGKCKYQVTRLP
;
A
#
# COMPACT_ATOMS: atom_id res chain seq x y z
N MET A 1 9.18 81.47 7.37
CA MET A 1 10.60 81.62 7.76
C MET A 1 11.00 80.39 8.55
N LYS A 2 11.82 79.54 7.91
CA LYS A 2 13.19 79.13 8.33
C LYS A 2 13.22 78.33 9.65
N LEU A 3 13.34 77.00 9.63
CA LEU A 3 14.48 76.14 9.24
C LEU A 3 15.50 75.91 10.38
N LEU A 4 15.73 74.62 10.67
CA LEU A 4 17.05 73.97 10.87
C LEU A 4 17.76 74.27 12.21
N GLN A 5 18.64 73.45 12.80
CA GLN A 5 19.22 72.12 12.55
C GLN A 5 20.32 71.87 13.63
N TYR A 6 20.88 70.65 13.60
CA TYR A 6 22.30 70.28 13.85
C TYR A 6 22.74 70.24 15.34
N SER A 7 23.67 69.39 15.81
CA SER A 7 24.22 68.08 15.44
C SER A 7 25.39 67.77 16.40
N VAL A 8 26.01 66.59 16.18
CA VAL A 8 27.42 66.20 16.43
C VAL A 8 27.65 65.42 17.74
N LEU A 9 27.84 64.08 17.71
CA LEU A 9 29.01 63.24 17.36
C LEU A 9 30.22 63.35 18.31
N SER A 10 30.62 62.24 18.95
CA SER A 10 32.03 61.95 19.22
C SER A 10 32.29 60.43 19.26
N VAL A 11 33.35 60.04 18.57
CA VAL A 11 33.88 58.70 18.29
C VAL A 11 35.16 58.49 19.10
N LEU A 12 35.38 57.29 19.66
CA LEU A 12 36.69 56.65 19.90
C LEU A 12 36.39 55.13 19.99
N GLY A 13 37.01 54.17 19.30
CA GLY A 13 38.30 54.12 18.62
C GLY A 13 39.21 53.11 19.33
N SER A 14 39.28 51.85 18.87
CA SER A 14 40.37 50.91 19.21
C SER A 14 40.52 49.82 18.13
N THR A 15 41.45 50.13 17.24
CA THR A 15 42.54 49.32 16.66
C THR A 15 42.32 47.85 16.22
N LEU A 16 42.46 47.71 14.91
CA LEU A 16 42.80 46.57 14.06
C LEU A 16 44.09 45.83 14.48
N LEU A 17 44.11 44.50 14.35
CA LEU A 17 45.26 43.74 13.86
C LEU A 17 44.80 42.88 12.67
N LEU A 18 45.37 43.19 11.50
CA LEU A 18 45.26 42.43 10.26
C LEU A 18 46.25 41.26 10.30
N SER A 19 45.80 40.07 9.89
CA SER A 19 46.64 39.22 9.04
C SER A 19 45.84 38.83 7.81
N ASN A 20 46.40 39.17 6.65
CA ASN A 20 45.84 38.93 5.33
C ASN A 20 46.13 37.49 4.90
N GLY A 21 45.09 36.82 4.41
CA GLY A 21 45.14 35.50 3.79
C GLY A 21 43.87 35.22 2.97
N ALA A 22 43.57 36.13 2.04
CA ALA A 22 42.82 36.01 0.79
C ALA A 22 41.78 34.88 0.57
N VAL A 23 40.52 35.32 0.35
CA VAL A 23 39.56 34.95 -0.73
C VAL A 23 38.94 33.52 -0.66
N ALA A 24 37.63 33.33 -0.45
CA ALA A 24 36.47 33.81 -1.23
C ALA A 24 35.25 34.08 -0.30
N ALA A 25 34.56 35.24 -0.34
CA ALA A 25 33.51 35.63 -1.30
C ALA A 25 32.47 34.52 -1.58
N LEU A 26 31.15 34.70 -1.48
CA LEU A 26 30.25 35.75 -0.98
C LEU A 26 28.83 35.12 -1.12
N ARG A 27 27.95 35.34 -0.13
CA ARG A 27 26.45 35.33 -0.22
C ARG A 27 25.76 34.00 -0.55
N GLY A 28 24.60 33.67 0.01
CA GLY A 28 23.67 34.33 0.92
C GLY A 28 22.98 33.24 1.76
N ALA A 29 22.63 33.52 3.00
CA ALA A 29 21.33 34.05 3.42
C ALA A 29 20.19 33.01 3.33
N SER A 30 19.49 32.87 4.47
CA SER A 30 18.15 32.26 4.62
C SER A 30 18.14 30.73 4.56
N SER A 31 17.49 29.98 5.44
CA SER A 31 16.54 30.27 6.52
C SER A 31 16.43 29.01 7.37
N ASP A 32 16.08 29.18 8.63
CA ASP A 32 15.45 28.16 9.46
C ASP A 32 14.27 27.46 8.74
N ALA A 33 13.92 26.27 9.25
CA ALA A 33 12.74 25.44 8.90
C ALA A 33 13.01 24.44 7.74
N GLU A 34 12.81 23.12 7.83
CA GLU A 34 12.13 22.27 8.80
C GLU A 34 12.80 20.88 8.84
N ASP A 35 12.92 20.36 10.05
CA ASP A 35 13.02 18.93 10.34
C ASP A 35 11.64 18.30 10.09
N GLU A 36 11.36 17.96 8.83
CA GLU A 36 10.31 16.99 8.51
C GLU A 36 10.99 15.64 8.28
N ASP A 37 10.93 14.81 9.33
CA ASP A 37 11.16 13.38 9.28
C ASP A 37 10.11 12.78 8.31
N VAL A 38 10.41 12.81 7.01
CA VAL A 38 9.67 12.05 6.00
C VAL A 38 9.93 10.59 6.31
N ALA A 39 9.10 10.02 7.18
CA ALA A 39 9.04 8.59 7.43
C ALA A 39 8.84 7.90 6.07
N ALA A 40 9.95 7.44 5.48
CA ALA A 40 9.96 6.81 4.18
C ALA A 40 9.00 5.62 4.24
N THR A 41 7.93 5.71 3.46
CA THR A 41 6.84 4.71 3.36
C THR A 41 7.35 3.45 2.67
N SER A 42 8.24 2.72 3.34
CA SER A 42 8.79 1.45 2.88
C SER A 42 7.79 0.33 3.11
N TYR A 43 7.57 -0.51 2.10
CA TYR A 43 6.86 -1.77 2.28
C TYR A 43 7.63 -2.69 3.22
N ARG A 44 6.88 -3.50 3.98
CA ARG A 44 7.47 -4.51 4.85
C ARG A 44 8.27 -5.54 4.04
N PRO A 45 9.37 -6.09 4.58
CA PRO A 45 10.10 -7.18 3.96
C PRO A 45 9.20 -8.36 3.61
N VAL A 46 9.50 -9.06 2.51
CA VAL A 46 8.74 -10.24 2.11
C VAL A 46 9.02 -11.39 3.06
N ASN A 47 7.97 -12.06 3.50
CA ASN A 47 7.99 -13.22 4.34
C ASN A 47 7.39 -14.40 3.57
N ILE A 48 8.12 -15.51 3.51
CA ILE A 48 7.70 -16.74 2.84
C ILE A 48 7.75 -17.87 3.86
N LYS A 49 6.59 -18.47 4.14
CA LYS A 49 6.51 -19.68 4.96
C LYS A 49 6.44 -20.91 4.06
N ASN A 50 7.23 -21.91 4.40
CA ASN A 50 7.14 -23.22 3.78
C ASN A 50 6.22 -24.10 4.61
N LEU A 51 5.08 -24.46 4.02
CA LEU A 51 4.08 -25.32 4.64
C LEU A 51 4.23 -26.77 4.19
N THR A 52 5.20 -27.07 3.33
CA THR A 52 5.48 -28.41 2.82
C THR A 52 6.54 -29.12 3.67
N PRO A 53 6.56 -30.46 3.68
CA PRO A 53 7.60 -31.22 4.38
C PRO A 53 8.93 -31.26 3.61
N TYR A 54 9.06 -30.50 2.52
CA TYR A 54 10.22 -30.52 1.63
C TYR A 54 10.97 -29.20 1.69
N ARG A 55 12.27 -29.21 1.41
CA ARG A 55 13.05 -27.97 1.26
C ARG A 55 12.56 -27.24 0.00
N ALA A 56 12.47 -25.91 0.05
CA ALA A 56 12.15 -25.12 -1.14
C ALA A 56 13.14 -23.97 -1.35
N THR A 57 13.48 -23.70 -2.62
CA THR A 57 14.25 -22.54 -3.04
C THR A 57 13.47 -21.73 -4.06
N GLY A 58 13.79 -20.46 -4.23
CA GLY A 58 13.15 -19.66 -5.25
C GLY A 58 13.66 -18.24 -5.34
N VAL A 59 12.93 -17.42 -6.10
CA VAL A 59 13.22 -16.01 -6.32
C VAL A 59 11.95 -15.20 -6.06
N VAL A 60 12.12 -14.11 -5.33
CA VAL A 60 11.15 -13.01 -5.24
C VAL A 60 11.58 -11.95 -6.24
N SER A 61 10.82 -11.82 -7.32
CA SER A 61 11.03 -10.78 -8.31
C SER A 61 10.12 -9.59 -8.05
N TYR A 62 10.65 -8.39 -8.26
CA TYR A 62 9.92 -7.15 -8.04
C TYR A 62 9.55 -6.46 -9.35
N ALA A 63 8.43 -5.73 -9.34
CA ALA A 63 7.97 -4.97 -10.50
C ALA A 63 8.94 -3.81 -10.75
N SER A 64 9.67 -3.87 -11.85
CA SER A 64 10.55 -2.79 -12.31
C SER A 64 9.71 -1.69 -12.96
N GLY A 65 9.28 -0.71 -12.14
CA GLY A 65 8.76 0.56 -12.62
C GLY A 65 9.89 1.52 -13.04
N PRO A 66 9.81 2.83 -12.76
CA PRO A 66 10.92 3.76 -12.98
C PRO A 66 12.13 3.50 -12.06
N PHE A 67 11.97 2.65 -11.04
CA PHE A 67 13.01 2.27 -10.08
C PHE A 67 13.53 0.87 -10.37
N LYS A 68 14.85 0.69 -10.35
CA LYS A 68 15.49 -0.62 -10.47
C LYS A 68 15.42 -1.36 -9.13
N CYS A 69 14.51 -2.32 -9.04
CA CYS A 69 14.42 -3.24 -7.92
C CYS A 69 15.29 -4.47 -8.19
N SER A 70 16.06 -4.90 -7.20
CA SER A 70 16.83 -6.15 -7.28
C SER A 70 15.96 -7.29 -6.76
N ASP A 71 15.97 -8.41 -7.48
CA ASP A 71 15.31 -9.63 -7.06
C ASP A 71 16.06 -10.27 -5.88
N ASP A 72 15.31 -10.96 -5.02
CA ASP A 72 15.86 -11.68 -3.87
C ASP A 72 15.77 -13.19 -4.11
N SER A 73 16.88 -13.91 -3.95
CA SER A 73 16.84 -15.37 -3.86
C SER A 73 16.54 -15.80 -2.43
N TYR A 74 15.79 -16.88 -2.28
CA TYR A 74 15.46 -17.42 -0.97
C TYR A 74 15.58 -18.93 -0.92
N GLU A 75 15.81 -19.41 0.31
CA GLU A 75 15.78 -20.81 0.67
C GLU A 75 15.02 -20.96 1.98
N VAL A 76 14.09 -21.90 2.02
CA VAL A 76 13.29 -22.24 3.20
C VAL A 76 13.41 -23.73 3.50
N LYS A 77 13.68 -24.03 4.77
CA LYS A 77 13.73 -25.41 5.27
C LYS A 77 12.35 -26.08 5.17
N PRO A 78 12.27 -27.42 5.25
CA PRO A 78 11.01 -28.12 5.51
C PRO A 78 10.21 -27.51 6.67
N ARG A 79 8.90 -27.68 6.64
CA ARG A 79 8.00 -27.17 7.66
C ARG A 79 8.43 -27.54 9.10
N PRO A 80 8.38 -26.59 10.06
CA PRO A 80 8.13 -25.16 9.87
C PRO A 80 9.40 -24.46 9.37
N GLY A 81 9.36 -23.97 8.14
CA GLY A 81 10.41 -23.17 7.54
C GLY A 81 9.89 -21.80 7.19
N GLU A 82 10.70 -20.77 7.41
CA GLU A 82 10.35 -19.39 7.09
C GLU A 82 11.59 -18.65 6.60
N TRP A 83 11.37 -17.77 5.63
CA TRP A 83 12.38 -16.84 5.15
C TRP A 83 11.79 -15.44 5.18
N THR A 84 12.60 -14.48 5.64
CA THR A 84 12.29 -13.06 5.55
C THR A 84 13.37 -12.40 4.73
N GLY A 85 12.95 -11.71 3.67
CA GLY A 85 13.84 -10.99 2.78
C GLY A 85 14.39 -9.70 3.37
N PRO A 86 15.27 -9.02 2.63
CA PRO A 86 15.72 -7.69 2.99
C PRO A 86 14.56 -6.66 2.90
N SER A 87 14.85 -5.43 3.35
CA SER A 87 13.96 -4.31 3.06
C SER A 87 13.88 -4.09 1.55
N ARG A 88 12.67 -3.92 1.05
CA ARG A 88 12.38 -3.71 -0.37
C ARG A 88 11.99 -2.27 -0.70
N GLY A 89 12.02 -1.37 0.27
CA GLY A 89 11.63 0.03 0.04
C GLY A 89 10.24 0.12 -0.61
N ILE A 90 10.18 0.77 -1.76
CA ILE A 90 8.95 0.95 -2.56
C ILE A 90 8.75 -0.14 -3.62
N CYS A 91 9.56 -1.21 -3.62
CA CYS A 91 9.50 -2.27 -4.62
C CYS A 91 8.31 -3.20 -4.35
N LEU A 92 7.42 -3.30 -5.34
CA LEU A 92 6.25 -4.15 -5.31
C LEU A 92 6.62 -5.56 -5.79
N VAL A 93 6.13 -6.61 -5.13
CA VAL A 93 6.39 -8.00 -5.53
C VAL A 93 5.66 -8.30 -6.84
N HIS A 94 6.39 -8.74 -7.85
CA HIS A 94 5.86 -9.15 -9.15
C HIS A 94 5.66 -10.66 -9.22
N GLN A 95 6.65 -11.44 -8.80
CA GLN A 95 6.62 -12.89 -8.92
C GLN A 95 7.31 -13.55 -7.72
N ILE A 96 6.80 -14.71 -7.31
CA ILE A 96 7.52 -15.60 -6.38
C ILE A 96 7.54 -16.98 -7.01
N THR A 97 8.74 -17.46 -7.34
CA THR A 97 8.98 -18.84 -7.79
C THR A 97 9.27 -19.72 -6.57
N ALA A 98 9.01 -21.02 -6.69
CA ALA A 98 9.44 -21.99 -5.70
C ALA A 98 9.74 -23.33 -6.39
N THR A 99 10.85 -23.94 -6.04
CA THR A 99 11.29 -25.26 -6.48
C THR A 99 11.51 -26.10 -5.23
N LEU A 100 10.79 -27.22 -5.15
CA LEU A 100 10.87 -28.14 -4.02
C LEU A 100 11.88 -29.24 -4.33
N HIS A 101 12.66 -29.59 -3.33
CA HIS A 101 13.74 -30.56 -3.42
C HIS A 101 13.42 -31.82 -2.62
N ASP A 102 13.96 -32.95 -3.04
CA ASP A 102 13.83 -34.24 -2.36
C ASP A 102 12.37 -34.65 -2.11
N VAL A 103 11.49 -34.33 -3.08
CA VAL A 103 10.05 -34.61 -2.96
C VAL A 103 9.79 -36.10 -3.12
N THR A 104 9.38 -36.74 -2.03
CA THR A 104 9.15 -38.19 -2.03
C THR A 104 8.00 -38.58 -2.95
N GLY A 105 8.24 -39.51 -3.87
CA GLY A 105 7.23 -40.01 -4.81
C GLY A 105 7.03 -39.13 -6.05
N CYS A 106 7.92 -38.17 -6.27
CA CYS A 106 8.02 -37.36 -7.49
C CYS A 106 9.40 -37.54 -8.12
N ASP A 107 9.51 -37.31 -9.43
CA ASP A 107 10.78 -37.40 -10.13
C ASP A 107 11.56 -36.08 -10.01
N GLY A 108 12.63 -36.09 -9.21
CA GLY A 108 13.55 -34.96 -9.06
C GLY A 108 12.94 -33.73 -8.37
N ASP A 109 13.55 -32.58 -8.64
CA ASP A 109 13.07 -31.30 -8.14
C ASP A 109 11.74 -30.90 -8.80
N VAL A 110 10.79 -30.45 -7.98
CA VAL A 110 9.44 -30.11 -8.44
C VAL A 110 9.25 -28.60 -8.45
N GLN A 111 9.06 -28.02 -9.64
CA GLN A 111 8.72 -26.62 -9.79
C GLN A 111 7.26 -26.37 -9.34
N ALA A 112 7.08 -25.55 -8.31
CA ALA A 112 5.77 -25.06 -7.92
C ALA A 112 5.23 -24.06 -8.93
N LYS A 113 3.90 -23.99 -9.04
CA LYS A 113 3.23 -22.88 -9.71
C LYS A 113 3.61 -21.57 -9.00
N SER A 114 4.20 -20.64 -9.73
CA SER A 114 4.62 -19.35 -9.17
C SER A 114 3.43 -18.46 -8.81
N TYR A 115 3.59 -17.66 -7.76
CA TYR A 115 2.76 -16.48 -7.57
C TYR A 115 3.16 -15.43 -8.62
N SER A 116 2.20 -14.75 -9.24
CA SER A 116 2.46 -13.65 -10.16
C SER A 116 1.41 -12.55 -9.98
N SER A 117 1.85 -11.30 -10.09
CA SER A 117 1.03 -10.10 -10.05
C SER A 117 1.66 -9.00 -10.90
N THR A 118 0.96 -7.91 -11.17
CA THR A 118 1.55 -6.73 -11.80
C THR A 118 2.41 -5.89 -10.84
N GLY A 119 2.59 -6.34 -9.59
CA GLY A 119 3.19 -5.59 -8.48
C GLY A 119 2.24 -5.54 -7.29
N THR A 120 2.64 -6.11 -6.15
CA THR A 120 1.88 -6.05 -4.89
C THR A 120 2.70 -5.57 -3.68
N ALA A 121 2.02 -4.87 -2.78
CA ALA A 121 2.56 -4.47 -1.48
C ALA A 121 2.47 -5.59 -0.43
N TYR A 122 1.81 -6.72 -0.73
CA TYR A 122 1.76 -7.85 0.21
C TYR A 122 3.16 -8.29 0.61
N ASP A 123 3.28 -8.68 1.87
CA ASP A 123 4.53 -9.13 2.47
C ASP A 123 4.44 -10.58 2.98
N GLN A 124 3.29 -11.25 2.92
CA GLN A 124 3.11 -12.60 3.47
C GLN A 124 2.73 -13.60 2.38
N PHE A 125 3.57 -14.61 2.18
CA PHE A 125 3.41 -15.64 1.17
C PHE A 125 3.72 -17.02 1.74
N VAL A 126 3.26 -18.04 1.03
CA VAL A 126 3.47 -19.43 1.39
C VAL A 126 3.77 -20.30 0.18
N VAL A 127 4.53 -21.36 0.41
CA VAL A 127 4.64 -22.51 -0.48
C VAL A 127 3.80 -23.65 0.11
N VAL A 128 2.84 -24.15 -0.67
CA VAL A 128 1.87 -25.18 -0.26
C VAL A 128 1.81 -26.33 -1.26
N GLU A 129 1.43 -27.51 -0.79
CA GLU A 129 1.06 -28.65 -1.64
C GLU A 129 -0.43 -28.57 -1.96
N VAL A 130 -0.78 -28.61 -3.25
CA VAL A 130 -2.17 -28.54 -3.75
C VAL A 130 -2.61 -29.83 -4.43
N GLY A 131 -1.78 -30.88 -4.31
CA GLY A 131 -2.01 -32.20 -4.85
C GLY A 131 -0.68 -32.95 -5.00
N LYS A 132 -0.76 -34.26 -5.26
CA LYS A 132 0.43 -35.11 -5.41
C LYS A 132 1.40 -34.52 -6.44
N CYS A 133 2.62 -34.22 -5.99
CA CYS A 133 3.67 -33.59 -6.81
C CYS A 133 3.27 -32.24 -7.42
N LYS A 134 2.30 -31.54 -6.84
CA LYS A 134 1.81 -30.25 -7.31
C LYS A 134 1.87 -29.26 -6.17
N PHE A 135 2.69 -28.24 -6.35
CA PHE A 135 2.91 -27.21 -5.35
C PHE A 135 2.60 -25.83 -5.92
N GLN A 136 2.35 -24.87 -5.04
CA GLN A 136 2.08 -23.50 -5.43
C GLN A 136 2.67 -22.52 -4.42
N ALA A 137 3.34 -21.48 -4.94
CA ALA A 137 3.60 -20.26 -4.19
C ALA A 137 2.35 -19.37 -4.27
N THR A 138 1.83 -18.92 -3.13
CA THR A 138 0.63 -18.08 -3.07
C THR A 138 0.71 -17.11 -1.89
N ARG A 139 -0.19 -16.13 -1.86
CA ARG A 139 -0.33 -15.26 -0.69
C ARG A 139 -0.77 -16.08 0.52
N LEU A 140 -0.24 -15.77 1.70
CA LEU A 140 -0.77 -16.32 2.94
C LEU A 140 -2.20 -15.81 3.12
N THR A 141 -3.18 -16.70 3.03
CA THR A 141 -4.60 -16.44 3.28
C THR A 141 -5.16 -17.50 4.21
N ASP A 142 -6.31 -17.25 4.82
CA ASP A 142 -6.99 -18.23 5.67
C ASP A 142 -7.20 -19.56 4.95
N ARG A 143 -7.52 -19.57 3.65
CA ARG A 143 -7.53 -20.78 2.82
C ARG A 143 -6.20 -21.56 2.80
N ALA A 144 -5.07 -20.87 2.70
CA ALA A 144 -3.76 -21.53 2.70
C ALA A 144 -3.36 -22.01 4.10
N LEU A 145 -4.04 -21.50 5.14
CA LEU A 145 -4.00 -21.99 6.50
C LEU A 145 -4.99 -23.15 6.73
N GLU A 146 -6.13 -23.17 6.06
CA GLU A 146 -7.13 -24.25 6.10
C GLU A 146 -6.65 -25.52 5.38
N GLU A 147 -5.90 -25.38 4.27
CA GLU A 147 -5.24 -26.52 3.59
C GLU A 147 -4.13 -27.19 4.46
N ILE A 148 -3.83 -26.63 5.64
CA ILE A 148 -2.97 -27.20 6.70
C ILE A 148 -3.82 -27.91 7.77
N GLY A 149 -5.08 -27.51 7.91
CA GLY A 149 -5.99 -27.91 8.97
C GLY A 149 -6.89 -29.06 8.53
N ASP A 150 -6.35 -30.28 8.49
CA ASP A 150 -7.16 -31.45 8.80
C ASP A 150 -7.57 -31.35 10.29
N ASN A 151 -8.58 -30.53 10.58
CA ASN A 151 -9.71 -30.87 11.45
C ASN A 151 -10.74 -29.73 11.55
N GLU A 152 -11.93 -30.04 11.02
CA GLU A 152 -13.27 -29.53 11.38
C GLU A 152 -13.50 -28.01 11.37
N ASP A 153 -13.83 -27.45 10.20
CA ASP A 153 -15.24 -27.15 9.83
C ASP A 153 -15.22 -26.44 8.47
N ALA A 154 -15.35 -27.22 7.41
CA ALA A 154 -15.36 -26.70 6.05
C ALA A 154 -16.70 -26.03 5.76
N SER A 155 -16.71 -24.70 5.65
CA SER A 155 -17.85 -24.00 5.05
C SER A 155 -17.43 -22.84 4.15
N THR A 156 -17.48 -23.14 2.86
CA THR A 156 -17.79 -22.26 1.72
C THR A 156 -16.69 -21.44 1.02
N VAL A 157 -16.21 -22.04 -0.07
CA VAL A 157 -16.01 -21.48 -1.43
C VAL A 157 -14.93 -20.41 -1.67
N ALA A 158 -13.85 -20.89 -2.31
CA ALA A 158 -13.04 -20.29 -3.39
C ALA A 158 -12.89 -18.75 -3.47
N ALA A 159 -11.65 -18.26 -3.28
CA ALA A 159 -11.26 -16.94 -3.76
C ALA A 159 -10.12 -17.05 -4.80
N THR A 160 -10.51 -17.21 -6.07
CA THR A 160 -9.71 -16.78 -7.24
C THR A 160 -9.91 -15.28 -7.53
N SER A 161 -10.59 -14.55 -6.63
CA SER A 161 -10.98 -13.15 -6.75
C SER A 161 -10.73 -12.37 -5.46
N TYR A 162 -10.48 -11.06 -5.58
CA TYR A 162 -10.50 -10.15 -4.46
C TYR A 162 -11.91 -10.06 -3.86
N ALA A 163 -11.97 -9.96 -2.53
CA ALA A 163 -13.22 -9.77 -1.80
C ALA A 163 -14.03 -8.60 -2.38
N ARG A 164 -15.35 -8.70 -2.42
CA ARG A 164 -16.23 -7.62 -2.92
C ARG A 164 -15.99 -6.32 -2.15
N VAL A 165 -16.10 -5.18 -2.82
CA VAL A 165 -15.99 -3.88 -2.15
C VAL A 165 -17.23 -3.69 -1.27
N ASN A 166 -16.99 -3.22 -0.06
CA ASN A 166 -17.99 -2.89 0.93
C ASN A 166 -17.78 -1.44 1.37
N ILE A 167 -18.84 -0.65 1.30
CA ILE A 167 -18.82 0.76 1.67
C ILE A 167 -19.90 1.00 2.72
N LYS A 168 -19.47 1.40 3.92
CA LYS A 168 -20.36 1.82 4.99
C LYS A 168 -20.56 3.32 4.93
N ASN A 169 -21.79 3.77 5.14
CA ASN A 169 -22.10 5.17 5.31
C ASN A 169 -22.35 5.46 6.79
N LEU A 170 -21.43 6.21 7.39
CA LEU A 170 -21.53 6.64 8.79
C LEU A 170 -22.12 8.05 8.92
N THR A 171 -22.63 8.62 7.84
CA THR A 171 -23.25 9.95 7.84
C THR A 171 -24.78 9.83 7.89
N PRO A 172 -25.50 10.84 8.42
CA PRO A 172 -26.96 10.83 8.43
C PRO A 172 -27.57 11.18 7.06
N TYR A 173 -26.75 11.26 6.01
CA TYR A 173 -27.16 11.68 4.68
C TYR A 173 -27.05 10.53 3.70
N ARG A 174 -27.83 10.57 2.61
CA ARG A 174 -27.69 9.62 1.50
C ARG A 174 -26.37 9.89 0.78
N ALA A 175 -25.64 8.84 0.41
CA ALA A 175 -24.38 8.96 -0.32
C ALA A 175 -24.43 8.16 -1.63
N THR A 176 -24.02 8.77 -2.74
CA THR A 176 -23.80 8.09 -4.03
C THR A 176 -22.36 8.22 -4.46
N GLY A 177 -21.88 7.33 -5.33
CA GLY A 177 -20.51 7.41 -5.80
C GLY A 177 -20.16 6.36 -6.84
N VAL A 178 -18.87 6.31 -7.16
CA VAL A 178 -18.29 5.35 -8.10
C VAL A 178 -17.07 4.70 -7.45
N VAL A 179 -17.00 3.38 -7.57
CA VAL A 179 -15.79 2.59 -7.33
C VAL A 179 -15.11 2.37 -8.66
N SER A 180 -13.98 3.04 -8.86
CA SER A 180 -13.15 2.86 -10.04
C SER A 180 -12.02 1.88 -9.79
N TYR A 181 -11.73 1.06 -10.79
CA TYR A 181 -10.69 0.04 -10.70
C TYR A 181 -9.46 0.43 -11.52
N ALA A 182 -8.29 0.00 -11.07
CA ALA A 182 -7.04 0.24 -11.77
C ALA A 182 -7.06 -0.52 -13.10
N SER A 183 -7.06 0.21 -14.20
CA SER A 183 -6.98 -0.35 -15.55
C SER A 183 -5.54 -0.75 -15.85
N GLY A 184 -5.18 -2.00 -15.51
CA GLY A 184 -3.97 -2.65 -15.99
C GLY A 184 -4.19 -3.28 -17.38
N PRO A 185 -3.60 -4.46 -17.68
CA PRO A 185 -3.84 -5.15 -18.95
C PRO A 185 -5.28 -5.71 -19.09
N PHE A 186 -6.06 -5.71 -18.01
CA PHE A 186 -7.45 -6.17 -17.98
C PHE A 186 -8.40 -4.97 -17.87
N LYS A 187 -9.45 -4.96 -18.70
CA LYS A 187 -10.51 -3.95 -18.63
C LYS A 187 -11.43 -4.27 -17.46
N CYS A 188 -11.29 -3.50 -16.38
CA CYS A 188 -12.21 -3.53 -15.25
C CYS A 188 -13.32 -2.50 -15.47
N SER A 189 -14.57 -2.88 -15.21
CA SER A 189 -15.70 -1.95 -15.22
C SER A 189 -15.84 -1.32 -13.86
N ASP A 190 -16.07 -0.02 -13.84
CA ASP A 190 -16.38 0.72 -12.63
C ASP A 190 -17.79 0.37 -12.13
N ASP A 191 -17.98 0.45 -10.81
CA ASP A 191 -19.27 0.21 -10.16
C ASP A 191 -19.83 1.51 -9.60
N SER A 192 -21.04 1.86 -9.99
CA SER A 192 -21.80 2.91 -9.30
C SER A 192 -22.44 2.34 -8.03
N TYR A 193 -22.52 3.16 -7.00
CA TYR A 193 -23.13 2.77 -5.75
C TYR A 193 -23.99 3.86 -5.13
N GLU A 194 -24.92 3.41 -4.30
CA GLU A 194 -25.75 4.24 -3.45
C GLU A 194 -25.85 3.59 -2.07
N VAL A 195 -25.67 4.39 -1.02
CA VAL A 195 -25.76 3.95 0.37
C VAL A 195 -26.74 4.85 1.13
N LYS A 196 -27.66 4.22 1.85
CA LYS A 196 -28.63 4.92 2.72
C LYS A 196 -27.93 5.65 3.88
N PRO A 197 -28.61 6.61 4.53
CA PRO A 197 -28.18 7.19 5.80
C PRO A 197 -27.86 6.15 6.89
N ARG A 198 -26.98 6.52 7.83
CA ARG A 198 -26.36 5.63 8.83
C ARG A 198 -27.34 4.76 9.65
N PRO A 199 -27.00 3.47 9.90
CA PRO A 199 -25.98 2.70 9.17
C PRO A 199 -26.59 2.20 7.85
N GLY A 200 -26.08 2.74 6.75
CA GLY A 200 -26.27 2.17 5.43
C GLY A 200 -25.00 1.44 5.00
N GLU A 201 -25.16 0.38 4.23
CA GLU A 201 -24.05 -0.39 3.68
C GLU A 201 -24.38 -0.76 2.23
N TRP A 202 -23.34 -0.73 1.39
CA TRP A 202 -23.39 -1.24 0.04
C TRP A 202 -22.27 -2.26 -0.16
N THR A 203 -22.61 -3.35 -0.82
CA THR A 203 -21.63 -4.35 -1.26
C THR A 203 -21.69 -4.48 -2.77
N GLY A 204 -20.56 -4.21 -3.42
CA GLY A 204 -20.42 -4.25 -4.86
C GLY A 204 -20.39 -5.66 -5.44
N PRO A 205 -20.41 -5.78 -6.77
CA PRO A 205 -20.26 -7.05 -7.46
C PRO A 205 -18.90 -7.72 -7.19
N SER A 206 -18.75 -8.96 -7.68
CA SER A 206 -17.42 -9.58 -7.70
C SER A 206 -16.51 -8.76 -8.60
N ARG A 207 -15.34 -8.39 -8.08
CA ARG A 207 -14.34 -7.62 -8.83
C ARG A 207 -13.22 -8.50 -9.39
N GLY A 208 -13.30 -9.83 -9.27
CA GLY A 208 -12.28 -10.71 -9.82
C GLY A 208 -10.87 -10.30 -9.36
N ILE A 209 -9.98 -10.02 -10.32
CA ILE A 209 -8.62 -9.54 -10.09
C ILE A 209 -8.48 -8.01 -10.21
N CYS A 210 -9.58 -7.26 -10.22
CA CYS A 210 -9.59 -5.80 -10.36
C CYS A 210 -9.28 -5.13 -9.03
N LEU A 211 -8.21 -4.34 -9.01
CA LEU A 211 -7.77 -3.57 -7.86
C LEU A 211 -8.53 -2.25 -7.80
N VAL A 212 -8.98 -1.81 -6.62
CA VAL A 212 -9.63 -0.51 -6.45
C VAL A 212 -8.60 0.60 -6.62
N HIS A 213 -8.89 1.51 -7.53
CA HIS A 213 -8.10 2.71 -7.79
C HIS A 213 -8.66 3.90 -7.01
N GLN A 214 -9.96 4.16 -7.15
CA GLN A 214 -10.60 5.34 -6.57
C GLN A 214 -12.00 4.99 -6.06
N ILE A 215 -12.41 5.65 -4.98
CA ILE A 215 -13.81 5.65 -4.54
C ILE A 215 -14.23 7.09 -4.30
N THR A 216 -15.22 7.55 -5.07
CA THR A 216 -15.83 8.88 -4.93
C THR A 216 -17.08 8.77 -4.07
N ALA A 217 -17.45 9.85 -3.39
CA ALA A 217 -18.74 9.95 -2.74
C ALA A 217 -19.30 11.37 -2.84
N THR A 218 -20.60 11.49 -3.06
CA THR A 218 -21.40 12.71 -3.02
C THR A 218 -22.53 12.50 -2.03
N LEU A 219 -22.61 13.38 -1.02
CA LEU A 219 -23.66 13.36 -0.03
C LEU A 219 -24.78 14.29 -0.46
N HIS A 220 -26.02 13.83 -0.31
CA HIS A 220 -27.22 14.55 -0.73
C HIS A 220 -28.00 15.10 0.46
N ASP A 221 -28.70 16.21 0.23
CA ASP A 221 -29.61 16.85 1.20
C ASP A 221 -28.92 17.18 2.54
N VAL A 222 -27.66 17.61 2.48
CA VAL A 222 -26.84 17.87 3.66
C VAL A 222 -27.30 19.14 4.36
N THR A 223 -27.90 18.98 5.54
CA THR A 223 -28.43 20.12 6.32
C THR A 223 -27.31 21.07 6.77
N GLY A 224 -27.47 22.36 6.50
CA GLY A 224 -26.50 23.39 6.91
C GLY A 224 -25.31 23.54 5.97
N CYS A 225 -25.36 22.90 4.79
CA CYS A 225 -24.43 23.06 3.68
C CYS A 225 -25.21 23.48 2.43
N ASP A 226 -24.53 24.13 1.49
CA ASP A 226 -25.15 24.51 0.21
C ASP A 226 -25.17 23.32 -0.75
N GLY A 227 -26.33 22.69 -0.90
CA GLY A 227 -26.57 21.62 -1.86
C GLY A 227 -25.84 20.30 -1.55
N ASP A 228 -25.59 19.52 -2.61
CA ASP A 228 -24.86 18.26 -2.53
C ASP A 228 -23.38 18.51 -2.19
N VAL A 229 -22.84 17.70 -1.29
CA VAL A 229 -21.45 17.84 -0.81
C VAL A 229 -20.58 16.70 -1.33
N GLN A 230 -19.58 17.03 -2.13
CA GLN A 230 -18.57 16.07 -2.57
C GLN A 230 -17.62 15.73 -1.42
N ALA A 231 -17.53 14.45 -1.05
CA ALA A 231 -16.53 13.98 -0.11
C ALA A 231 -15.14 13.95 -0.77
N LYS A 232 -14.09 14.10 0.04
CA LYS A 232 -12.72 13.77 -0.39
C LYS A 232 -12.66 12.29 -0.76
N SER A 233 -12.40 12.01 -2.04
CA SER A 233 -12.29 10.65 -2.54
C SER A 233 -11.12 9.90 -1.92
N TYR A 234 -11.31 8.59 -1.74
CA TYR A 234 -10.20 7.67 -1.53
C TYR A 234 -9.52 7.42 -2.88
N SER A 235 -8.18 7.44 -2.91
CA SER A 235 -7.40 7.13 -4.11
C SER A 235 -6.18 6.27 -3.77
N SER A 236 -5.80 5.41 -4.70
CA SER A 236 -4.59 4.59 -4.64
C SER A 236 -4.15 4.18 -6.04
N THR A 237 -2.93 3.69 -6.18
CA THR A 237 -2.44 3.11 -7.43
C THR A 237 -3.09 1.75 -7.79
N GLY A 238 -4.01 1.26 -6.96
CA GLY A 238 -4.62 -0.07 -7.06
C GLY A 238 -4.48 -0.83 -5.74
N THR A 239 -5.59 -1.26 -5.16
CA THR A 239 -5.57 -2.07 -3.93
C THR A 239 -6.60 -3.19 -3.90
N ALA A 240 -6.32 -4.27 -3.17
CA ALA A 240 -7.31 -5.29 -2.88
C ALA A 240 -8.05 -5.07 -1.56
N TYR A 241 -7.79 -3.98 -0.84
CA TYR A 241 -8.65 -3.61 0.29
C TYR A 241 -10.12 -3.57 -0.18
N SER A 242 -11.02 -4.09 0.64
CA SER A 242 -12.43 -4.21 0.34
C SER A 242 -13.31 -3.35 1.24
N GLN A 243 -12.81 -2.90 2.40
CA GLN A 243 -13.63 -2.25 3.41
C GLN A 243 -13.38 -0.75 3.44
N TYR A 244 -14.43 0.03 3.19
CA TYR A 244 -14.36 1.49 3.11
C TYR A 244 -15.53 2.13 3.85
N VAL A 245 -15.36 3.40 4.16
CA VAL A 245 -16.35 4.15 4.90
C VAL A 245 -16.41 5.61 4.46
N VAL A 246 -17.63 6.13 4.34
CA VAL A 246 -17.90 7.57 4.19
C VAL A 246 -18.12 8.16 5.58
N VAL A 247 -17.31 9.15 5.95
CA VAL A 247 -17.34 9.77 7.28
C VAL A 247 -17.33 11.29 7.19
N GLU A 248 -17.92 11.96 8.18
CA GLU A 248 -17.75 13.39 8.41
C GLU A 248 -16.42 13.64 9.14
N VAL A 249 -15.65 14.61 8.66
CA VAL A 249 -14.36 15.04 9.26
C VAL A 249 -14.38 16.50 9.69
N GLY A 250 -15.49 17.19 9.48
CA GLY A 250 -15.73 18.56 9.89
C GLY A 250 -17.03 19.06 9.29
N LYS A 251 -17.49 20.23 9.73
CA LYS A 251 -18.73 20.83 9.22
C LYS A 251 -18.68 20.92 7.70
N CYS A 252 -19.63 20.26 7.03
CA CYS A 252 -19.72 20.18 5.56
C CYS A 252 -18.47 19.57 4.88
N LYS A 253 -17.67 18.78 5.61
CA LYS A 253 -16.46 18.13 5.10
C LYS A 253 -16.55 16.63 5.36
N TYR A 254 -16.49 15.88 4.28
CA TYR A 254 -16.61 14.42 4.32
C TYR A 254 -15.44 13.78 3.59
N GLN A 255 -15.14 12.53 3.92
CA GLN A 255 -14.14 11.75 3.21
C GLN A 255 -14.55 10.28 3.09
N VAL A 256 -14.07 9.66 2.01
CA VAL A 256 -14.00 8.20 1.91
C VAL A 256 -12.65 7.74 2.44
N THR A 257 -12.65 6.81 3.39
CA THR A 257 -11.41 6.23 3.93
C THR A 257 -11.54 4.72 4.08
N ARG A 258 -10.41 4.03 4.20
CA ARG A 258 -10.38 2.60 4.51
C ARG A 258 -10.83 2.39 5.95
N LEU A 259 -11.57 1.31 6.19
CA LEU A 259 -11.69 0.79 7.55
C LEU A 259 -10.39 0.01 7.87
N PRO A 260 -9.76 0.26 9.02
CA PRO A 260 -8.59 -0.48 9.46
C PRO A 260 -8.90 -1.97 9.69
#